data_AF-A0A7V3A109-F1
#
_entry.id   AF-A0A7V3A109-F1
#
_cell.length_a   1.000
_cell.length_b   1.000
_cell.length_c   1.000
_cell.angle_alpha   90.00
_cell.angle_beta   90.00
_cell.angle_gamma   90.00
#
_symmetry.space_group_name_H-M   'P 1'
#
loop_
_entity.id
_entity.type
_entity.pdbx_description
1 polymer ?
#
loop_
_entity_poly.entity_id
_entity_poly.type
_entity_poly.pdbx_seq_one_letter_code
_entity_poly.pdbx_strand_id
1 'polypeptide(L)' 'MDEELTEKQRTALQAVVMRGVPLEVVAERMNTNRNALYKLLHDARKRLKRRWLREQVSMKNHRKEEETE' A
#
# COMPACT_ATOMS: atom_id res chain seq x y z
N MET A 1 -1.99 4.87 -6.16
CA MET A 1 -1.38 5.00 -4.82
C MET A 1 -2.07 6.11 -4.03
N ASP A 2 -2.40 7.24 -4.67
CA ASP A 2 -2.98 8.45 -4.05
C ASP A 2 -4.39 8.25 -3.53
N GLU A 3 -5.21 7.53 -4.28
CA GLU A 3 -6.61 7.31 -3.91
C GLU A 3 -6.80 6.14 -2.91
N GLU A 4 -5.82 5.25 -2.75
CA GLU A 4 -6.00 3.98 -2.02
C GLU A 4 -5.48 4.00 -0.58
N LEU A 5 -4.45 4.82 -0.34
CA LEU A 5 -3.76 4.94 0.94
C LEU A 5 -4.16 6.24 1.60
N THR A 6 -4.33 6.20 2.92
CA THR A 6 -4.40 7.46 3.67
C THR A 6 -3.05 8.17 3.59
N GLU A 7 -3.06 9.49 3.80
CA GLU A 7 -1.82 10.28 3.80
C GLU A 7 -0.79 9.74 4.80
N LYS A 8 -1.23 9.34 6.00
CA LYS A 8 -0.37 8.70 7.00
C LYS A 8 0.23 7.39 6.49
N GLN A 9 -0.55 6.54 5.82
CA GLN A 9 -0.07 5.27 5.26
C GLN A 9 0.95 5.50 4.16
N ARG A 10 0.71 6.45 3.26
CA ARG A 10 1.64 6.86 2.22
C ARG A 10 2.95 7.36 2.81
N THR A 11 2.89 8.29 3.75
CA THR A 11 4.09 8.88 4.38
C THR A 11 4.94 7.81 5.06
N ALA A 12 4.30 6.93 5.84
CA ALA A 12 5.00 5.81 6.49
C ALA A 12 5.64 4.86 5.46
N LEU A 13 4.91 4.51 4.40
CA LEU A 13 5.40 3.57 3.39
C LEU A 13 6.54 4.15 2.56
N GLN A 14 6.46 5.42 2.16
CA GLN A 14 7.56 6.11 1.48
C GLN A 14 8.82 6.17 2.37
N ALA A 15 8.68 6.58 3.63
CA ALA A 15 9.80 6.72 4.54
C ALA A 15 10.49 5.38 4.80
N VAL A 16 9.73 4.32 5.11
CA VAL A 16 10.30 3.02 5.49
C VAL A 16 10.71 2.20 4.27
N VAL A 17 9.84 2.07 3.27
CA VAL A 17 10.04 1.12 2.16
C VAL A 17 10.87 1.74 1.04
N MET A 18 10.62 3.00 0.70
CA MET A 18 11.30 3.64 -0.44
C MET A 18 12.61 4.32 -0.03
N ARG A 19 12.64 4.93 1.17
CA ARG A 19 13.80 5.67 1.67
C ARG A 19 14.63 4.90 2.69
N GLY A 20 14.19 3.71 3.11
CA GLY A 20 14.92 2.86 4.06
C GLY A 20 15.08 3.47 5.46
N VAL A 21 14.26 4.47 5.83
CA VAL A 21 14.36 5.11 7.15
C VAL A 21 14.00 4.10 8.23
N PRO A 22 14.81 3.99 9.31
CA PRO A 22 14.51 3.08 10.41
C PRO A 22 13.12 3.32 11.01
N LEU A 23 12.42 2.24 11.35
CA LEU A 23 11.03 2.28 11.80
C LEU A 23 10.85 3.14 13.06
N GLU A 24 11.82 3.13 13.96
CA GLU A 24 11.83 3.90 15.20
C GLU A 24 11.85 5.40 14.94
N VAL A 25 12.74 5.84 14.03
CA VAL A 25 12.86 7.23 13.60
C VAL A 25 11.56 7.70 12.93
N VAL A 26 10.94 6.85 12.11
CA VAL A 26 9.65 7.19 11.48
C VAL A 26 8.53 7.26 12.52
N ALA A 27 8.52 6.36 13.51
CA ALA A 27 7.52 6.38 14.57
C ALA A 27 7.59 7.67 15.38
N GLU A 28 8.81 8.08 15.77
CA GLU A 28 9.07 9.34 16.45
C GLU A 28 8.62 10.56 15.62
N ARG A 29 9.06 10.65 14.36
CA ARG A 29 8.67 11.75 13.44
C ARG A 29 7.17 11.86 13.20
N MET A 30 6.46 10.73 13.25
CA MET A 30 5.01 10.67 13.07
C MET A 30 4.23 10.78 14.39
N ASN A 31 4.92 11.07 15.50
CA ASN A 31 4.36 11.13 16.84
C ASN A 31 3.51 9.90 17.18
N THR A 32 4.09 8.71 16.95
CA THR A 32 3.46 7.42 17.18
C THR A 32 4.46 6.43 17.77
N ASN A 33 4.02 5.19 18.00
CA ASN A 33 4.88 4.11 18.47
C ASN A 33 5.09 3.05 17.38
N ARG A 34 6.12 2.21 17.56
CA ARG A 34 6.48 1.14 16.61
C ARG A 34 5.31 0.22 16.29
N ASN A 35 4.51 -0.18 17.28
CA ASN A 35 3.39 -1.10 17.09
C ASN A 35 2.30 -0.48 16.20
N ALA A 36 1.94 0.78 16.45
CA ALA A 36 1.00 1.51 15.62
C ALA A 36 1.54 1.70 14.20
N LEU A 37 2.82 2.03 14.04
CA LEU A 37 3.46 2.17 12.73
C LEU A 37 3.51 0.84 11.96
N TYR A 38 3.79 -0.28 12.64
CA TYR A 38 3.73 -1.62 12.04
C TYR A 38 2.35 -1.94 11.49
N LYS A 39 1.30 -1.72 12.30
CA LYS A 39 -0.09 -1.93 11.88
C LYS A 39 -0.46 -1.03 10.70
N LEU A 40 -0.06 0.24 10.74
CA LEU A 40 -0.28 1.20 9.66
C LEU A 40 0.34 0.72 8.34
N LEU A 41 1.61 0.27 8.37
CA LEU A 41 2.29 -0.28 7.19
C LEU A 41 1.67 -1.58 6.71
N HIS A 42 1.26 -2.46 7.63
CA HIS A 42 0.58 -3.70 7.29
C HIS A 42 -0.73 -3.44 6.53
N ASP A 43 -1.56 -2.53 7.04
CA ASP A 43 -2.82 -2.16 6.42
C ASP A 43 -2.62 -1.49 5.06
N ALA A 44 -1.58 -0.64 4.94
CA ALA A 44 -1.20 -0.04 3.67
C ALA A 44 -0.84 -1.11 2.62
N ARG A 45 0.00 -2.09 2.97
CA ARG A 45 0.36 -3.20 2.06
C ARG A 45 -0.86 -4.01 1.64
N LYS A 46 -1.78 -4.30 2.57
CA LYS A 46 -3.02 -5.04 2.25
C LYS A 46 -3.94 -4.25 1.31
N ARG A 47 -4.03 -2.93 1.46
CA ARG A 47 -4.78 -2.06 0.53
C ARG A 47 -4.19 -2.12 -0.88
N LEU A 48 -2.88 -1.98 -1.01
CA LEU A 48 -2.19 -2.07 -2.31
C LEU A 48 -2.34 -3.44 -2.95
N LYS A 49 -2.16 -4.53 -2.19
CA LYS A 49 -2.36 -5.89 -2.70
C LYS A 49 -3.78 -6.09 -3.24
N ARG A 50 -4.80 -5.61 -2.52
CA ARG A 50 -6.20 -5.71 -2.98
C ARG A 50 -6.43 -4.94 -4.28
N ARG A 51 -5.88 -3.73 -4.40
CA ARG A 51 -5.97 -2.93 -5.63
C ARG A 51 -5.35 -3.66 -6.82
N TRP A 52 -4.11 -4.15 -6.67
CA TRP A 52 -3.44 -4.91 -7.74
C TRP A 52 -4.22 -6.16 -8.14
N LEU A 53 -4.80 -6.88 -7.18
CA LEU A 53 -5.62 -8.05 -7.51
C LEU A 53 -6.88 -7.66 -8.30
N ARG A 54 -7.54 -6.54 -7.97
CA ARG A 54 -8.69 -6.05 -8.75
C ARG A 54 -8.27 -5.67 -10.17
N GLU A 55 -7.16 -4.97 -10.33
CA GLU A 55 -6.60 -4.60 -11.65
C GLU A 55 -6.28 -5.85 -12.47
N GLN A 56 -5.61 -6.85 -11.89
CA GLN A 56 -5.32 -8.11 -12.58
C GLN A 56 -6.57 -8.89 -13.00
N VAL A 57 -7.62 -8.89 -12.17
CA VAL A 57 -8.89 -9.54 -12.52
C VAL A 57 -9.56 -8.82 -13.69
N SER A 58 -9.59 -7.48 -13.69
CA SER A 58 -10.13 -6.70 -14.81
C SER A 58 -9.39 -6.99 -16.12
N MET A 59 -8.06 -7.05 -16.11
CA MET A 59 -7.27 -7.38 -17.30
C MET A 59 -7.57 -8.79 -17.84
N LYS A 60 -7.80 -9.76 -16.95
CA LYS A 60 -8.16 -11.13 -17.35
C LYS A 60 -9.57 -11.22 -17.93
N ASN A 61 -10.49 -10.38 -17.47
CA ASN A 61 -11.86 -10.36 -17.97
C ASN A 61 -11.91 -9.78 -19.39
N HIS A 62 -11.22 -8.65 -19.65
CA HIS A 62 -11.18 -8.03 -20.98
C HIS A 62 -10.55 -8.95 -22.03
N ARG A 63 -9.51 -9.71 -21.68
CA ARG A 63 -8.89 -10.66 -22.61
C ARG A 63 -9.79 -11.86 -22.98
N LYS A 64 -10.73 -12.23 -22.11
CA LYS A 64 -11.68 -13.32 -22.41
C LYS A 64 -12.79 -12.91 -23.36
N GLU A 65 -13.16 -11.64 -23.36
CA GLU A 65 -14.21 -11.10 -24.23
C GLU A 65 -13.73 -11.03 -25.69
N GLU A 66 -12.43 -10.73 -25.91
CA GLU A 66 -11.78 -10.70 -27.23
C GLU A 66 -11.53 -12.09 -27.86
N GLU A 67 -11.55 -13.16 -27.07
CA GLU A 67 -11.36 -14.55 -27.55
C GLU A 67 -12.68 -15.25 -27.91
N THR A 68 -13.82 -14.59 -27.70
CA THR A 68 -15.18 -15.13 -27.94
C THR A 68 -15.92 -14.55 -29.14
N GLU A 69 -15.29 -13.68 -29.94
CA GLU A 69 -15.80 -13.19 -31.24
C GLU A 69 -15.10 -13.85 -32.44
#